data_AF-E6U1C5-F1
#
_entry.id   AF-E6U1C5-F1
#
_cell.length_a   1.000
_cell.length_b   1.000
_cell.length_c   1.000
_cell.angle_alpha   90.00
_cell.angle_beta   90.00
_cell.angle_gamma   90.00
#
_symmetry.space_group_name_H-M   'P 1'
#
loop_
_entity.id
_entity.type
_entity.pdbx_description
1 polymer ?
#
loop_
_entity_poly.entity_id
_entity_poly.type
_entity_poly.pdbx_seq_one_letter_code
_entity_poly.pdbx_strand_id
1 'polypeptide(L)'
;MFEVKVLDVSKKIMYIKWSGMVEPEEVREATNRITELLKGFPSSGFDVLVEMVDVTVMKQDTREELVKHQEWLKEAGMKRAAVVVEGAVAKMQLKRTAKQSNHSEEYHFNSYDEAFHFLKDEAKVHI
;
A
#
# COMPACT_ATOMS: atom_id res chain seq x y z
N MET A 1 -2.69 -14.39 1.71
CA MET A 1 -1.40 -14.43 0.95
C MET A 1 -0.94 -13.02 0.64
N PHE A 2 0.37 -12.78 0.73
CA PHE A 2 0.97 -11.49 0.41
C PHE A 2 2.21 -11.59 -0.49
N GLU A 3 2.50 -10.50 -1.20
CA GLU A 3 3.75 -10.30 -1.95
C GLU A 3 4.28 -8.90 -1.66
N VAL A 4 5.60 -8.75 -1.50
CA VAL A 4 6.25 -7.44 -1.41
C VAL A 4 7.52 -7.43 -2.24
N LYS A 5 7.75 -6.33 -2.97
CA LYS A 5 8.95 -6.13 -3.81
C LYS A 5 9.19 -4.66 -4.08
N VAL A 6 10.40 -4.34 -4.55
CA VAL A 6 10.70 -3.02 -5.11
C VAL A 6 10.31 -3.00 -6.59
N LEU A 7 9.52 -2.00 -7.00
CA LEU A 7 9.18 -1.78 -8.42
C LEU A 7 10.19 -0.87 -9.10
N ASP A 8 10.66 0.16 -8.40
CA ASP A 8 11.59 1.15 -8.94
C ASP A 8 12.48 1.73 -7.83
N VAL A 9 13.78 1.41 -7.86
CA VAL A 9 14.75 1.91 -6.87
C VAL A 9 14.98 3.41 -7.03
N SER A 10 15.03 3.91 -8.27
CA SER A 10 15.33 5.31 -8.56
C SER A 10 14.19 6.22 -8.13
N LYS A 11 12.95 5.78 -8.36
CA LYS A 11 11.73 6.49 -7.95
C LYS A 11 11.27 6.11 -6.54
N LYS A 12 11.93 5.15 -5.89
CA LYS A 12 11.62 4.65 -4.53
C LYS A 12 10.19 4.16 -4.42
N ILE A 13 9.77 3.34 -5.40
CA ILE A 13 8.42 2.75 -5.46
C ILE A 13 8.49 1.30 -5.01
N MET A 14 7.71 0.96 -4.01
CA MET A 14 7.48 -0.41 -3.57
C MET A 14 6.12 -0.92 -4.01
N TYR A 15 6.00 -2.25 -4.03
CA TYR A 15 4.76 -2.96 -4.29
C TYR A 15 4.39 -3.83 -3.11
N ILE A 16 3.10 -3.81 -2.78
CA ILE A 16 2.48 -4.70 -1.82
C ILE A 16 1.25 -5.31 -2.48
N LYS A 17 1.18 -6.64 -2.53
CA LYS A 17 -0.02 -7.37 -2.92
C LYS A 17 -0.63 -8.03 -1.70
N TRP A 18 -1.94 -7.86 -1.55
CA TRP A 18 -2.76 -8.63 -0.63
C TRP A 18 -3.74 -9.46 -1.45
N SER A 19 -3.79 -10.76 -1.19
CA SER A 19 -4.68 -11.66 -1.94
C SER A 19 -5.40 -12.69 -1.08
N GLY A 20 -6.68 -12.91 -1.40
CA GLY A 20 -7.55 -13.87 -0.74
C GLY A 20 -7.81 -13.54 0.72
N MET A 21 -7.73 -14.55 1.58
CA MET A 21 -7.84 -14.41 3.02
C MET A 21 -6.48 -13.99 3.59
N VAL A 22 -6.41 -12.76 4.11
CA VAL A 22 -5.21 -12.22 4.76
C VAL A 22 -5.28 -12.46 6.26
N GLU A 23 -4.26 -13.10 6.82
CA GLU A 23 -4.15 -13.36 8.26
C GLU A 23 -3.25 -12.31 8.96
N PRO A 24 -3.42 -12.07 10.27
CA PRO A 24 -2.64 -11.09 11.04
C PRO A 24 -1.11 -11.28 10.90
N GLU A 25 -0.66 -12.52 10.91
CA GLU A 25 0.76 -12.90 10.77
C GLU A 25 1.34 -12.45 9.43
N GLU A 26 0.56 -12.57 8.35
CA GLU A 26 0.99 -12.14 7.01
C GLU A 26 1.22 -10.63 6.95
N VAL A 27 0.42 -9.86 7.68
CA VAL A 27 0.58 -8.40 7.79
C VAL A 27 1.89 -8.04 8.50
N ARG A 28 2.21 -8.76 9.58
CA ARG A 28 3.48 -8.58 10.31
C ARG A 28 4.68 -9.00 9.47
N GLU A 29 4.59 -10.12 8.77
CA GLU A 29 5.66 -10.58 7.88
C GLU A 29 5.92 -9.61 6.72
N ALA A 30 4.88 -9.07 6.10
CA ALA A 30 5.03 -8.04 5.07
C ALA A 30 5.75 -6.80 5.61
N THR A 31 5.37 -6.34 6.81
CA THR A 31 5.99 -5.19 7.48
C THR A 31 7.50 -5.41 7.68
N ASN A 32 7.89 -6.59 8.15
CA ASN A 32 9.30 -6.94 8.32
C ASN A 32 10.05 -6.98 6.98
N ARG A 33 9.46 -7.57 5.93
CA ARG A 33 10.07 -7.60 4.60
C ARG A 33 10.23 -6.20 4.01
N ILE A 34 9.24 -5.32 4.17
CA ILE A 34 9.31 -3.94 3.70
C ILE A 34 10.43 -3.20 4.45
N THR A 35 10.57 -3.40 5.76
CA THR A 35 11.67 -2.82 6.55
C THR A 35 13.04 -3.18 5.95
N GLU A 36 13.23 -4.44 5.54
CA GLU A 36 14.47 -4.87 4.90
C GLU A 36 14.66 -4.24 3.50
N LEU A 37 13.60 -4.16 2.69
CA LEU A 37 13.67 -3.55 1.36
C LEU A 37 14.00 -2.05 1.42
N LEU A 38 13.49 -1.34 2.42
CA LEU A 38 13.73 0.10 2.59
C LEU A 38 15.21 0.44 2.83
N LYS A 39 16.00 -0.49 3.38
CA LYS A 39 17.46 -0.30 3.53
C LYS A 39 18.18 -0.17 2.18
N GLY A 40 17.56 -0.65 1.10
CA GLY A 40 18.09 -0.57 -0.26
C GLY A 40 17.81 0.76 -0.97
N PHE A 41 17.01 1.66 -0.39
CA PHE A 41 16.69 2.93 -1.03
C PHE A 41 17.77 4.00 -0.80
N PRO A 42 18.07 4.82 -1.83
CA PRO A 42 19.17 5.78 -1.79
C PRO A 42 18.89 7.00 -0.89
N SER A 43 17.64 7.21 -0.45
CA SER A 43 17.24 8.31 0.41
C SER A 43 15.92 8.01 1.11
N SER A 44 15.59 8.80 2.13
CA SER A 44 14.33 8.69 2.86
C SER A 44 13.12 8.97 1.98
N GLY A 45 12.00 8.40 2.41
CA GLY A 45 10.69 8.54 1.80
C GLY A 45 10.51 7.75 0.50
N PHE A 46 9.33 7.16 0.36
CA PHE A 46 9.01 6.21 -0.70
C PHE A 46 7.52 6.27 -1.04
N ASP A 47 7.17 5.74 -2.20
CA ASP A 47 5.78 5.52 -2.60
C ASP A 47 5.45 4.03 -2.61
N VAL A 48 4.17 3.71 -2.46
CA VAL A 48 3.68 2.34 -2.40
C VAL A 48 2.57 2.13 -3.41
N LEU A 49 2.70 1.12 -4.26
CA LEU A 49 1.59 0.55 -5.02
C LEU A 49 1.03 -0.63 -4.22
N VAL A 50 -0.25 -0.55 -3.85
CA VAL A 50 -0.95 -1.62 -3.15
C VAL A 50 -1.94 -2.27 -4.10
N GLU A 51 -1.89 -3.58 -4.25
CA GLU A 51 -2.85 -4.34 -5.05
C GLU A 51 -3.67 -5.27 -4.16
N MET A 52 -4.98 -5.09 -4.18
CA MET A 52 -5.94 -5.87 -3.40
C MET A 52 -6.70 -6.80 -4.36
N VAL A 53 -6.35 -8.08 -4.40
CA VAL A 53 -6.93 -9.07 -5.32
C VAL A 53 -7.73 -10.12 -4.56
N ASP A 54 -9.01 -10.31 -4.91
CA ASP A 54 -9.89 -11.30 -4.28
C ASP A 54 -9.91 -11.23 -2.74
N VAL A 55 -9.64 -10.05 -2.18
CA VAL A 55 -9.52 -9.89 -0.73
C VAL A 55 -10.90 -10.04 -0.11
N THR A 56 -11.08 -11.13 0.63
CA THR A 56 -12.34 -11.47 1.29
C THR A 56 -12.56 -10.61 2.54
N VAL A 57 -13.70 -10.79 3.21
CA VAL A 57 -13.98 -10.13 4.49
C VAL A 57 -12.85 -10.43 5.48
N MET A 58 -12.11 -9.40 5.86
CA MET A 58 -11.05 -9.51 6.86
C MET A 58 -11.65 -9.66 8.26
N LYS A 59 -11.09 -10.58 9.06
CA LYS A 59 -11.37 -10.72 10.50
C LYS A 59 -10.94 -9.46 11.25
N GLN A 60 -11.46 -9.26 12.46
CA GLN A 60 -11.13 -8.09 13.30
C GLN A 60 -9.62 -7.97 13.53
N ASP A 61 -8.97 -9.05 13.95
CA ASP A 61 -7.52 -9.05 14.25
C ASP A 61 -6.69 -8.66 13.03
N THR A 62 -7.04 -9.13 11.83
CA THR A 62 -6.36 -8.72 10.58
C THR A 62 -6.54 -7.22 10.33
N ARG A 63 -7.73 -6.66 10.59
CA ARG A 63 -7.97 -5.22 10.41
C ARG A 63 -7.13 -4.40 11.38
N GLU A 64 -7.00 -4.85 12.62
CA GLU A 64 -6.18 -4.18 13.63
C GLU A 64 -4.69 -4.16 13.21
N GLU A 65 -4.18 -5.29 12.70
CA GLU A 65 -2.81 -5.33 12.18
C GLU A 65 -2.62 -4.48 10.92
N LEU A 66 -3.61 -4.41 10.03
CA LEU A 66 -3.56 -3.54 8.86
C LEU A 66 -3.58 -2.06 9.23
N VAL A 67 -4.29 -1.66 10.28
CA VAL A 67 -4.25 -0.28 10.80
C VAL A 67 -2.84 0.03 11.30
N LYS A 68 -2.24 -0.85 12.11
CA LYS A 68 -0.85 -0.69 12.57
C LYS A 68 0.13 -0.63 11.41
N HIS A 69 -0.07 -1.45 10.38
CA HIS A 69 0.75 -1.45 9.18
C HIS A 69 0.65 -0.11 8.42
N GLN A 70 -0.55 0.45 8.28
CA GLN A 70 -0.76 1.75 7.64
C GLN A 70 -0.10 2.89 8.44
N GLU A 71 -0.19 2.87 9.77
CA GLU A 71 0.48 3.83 10.65
C GLU A 71 2.00 3.73 10.51
N TRP A 72 2.52 2.51 10.57
CA TRP A 72 3.95 2.23 10.40
C TRP A 72 4.48 2.71 9.04
N LEU A 73 3.74 2.48 7.94
CA LEU A 73 4.15 2.97 6.62
C LEU A 73 4.33 4.50 6.60
N LYS A 74 3.43 5.24 7.26
CA LYS A 74 3.55 6.70 7.37
C LYS A 74 4.79 7.09 8.18
N GLU A 75 5.00 6.46 9.33
CA GLU A 75 6.17 6.72 10.19
C GLU A 75 7.49 6.38 9.48
N ALA A 76 7.50 5.34 8.65
CA ALA A 76 8.64 4.95 7.82
C ALA A 76 8.94 5.95 6.68
N GLY A 77 8.04 6.92 6.43
CA GLY A 77 8.21 7.97 5.42
C GLY A 77 7.47 7.71 4.11
N MET A 78 6.44 6.85 4.09
CA MET A 78 5.59 6.73 2.92
C MET A 78 4.98 8.09 2.55
N LYS A 79 5.12 8.47 1.29
CA LYS A 79 4.60 9.72 0.75
C LYS A 79 3.21 9.53 0.14
N ARG A 80 3.05 8.55 -0.75
CA ARG A 80 1.78 8.25 -1.43
C ARG A 80 1.53 6.75 -1.49
N ALA A 81 0.27 6.38 -1.38
CA ALA A 81 -0.20 5.02 -1.62
C ALA A 81 -1.15 5.00 -2.83
N ALA A 82 -0.80 4.26 -3.88
CA ALA A 82 -1.67 4.01 -5.02
C ALA A 82 -2.30 2.61 -4.87
N VAL A 83 -3.58 2.56 -4.56
CA VAL A 83 -4.30 1.33 -4.21
C VAL A 83 -5.17 0.88 -5.38
N VAL A 84 -4.87 -0.29 -5.92
CA VAL A 84 -5.67 -0.99 -6.92
C VAL A 84 -6.63 -1.92 -6.18
N VAL A 85 -7.92 -1.71 -6.39
CA VAL A 85 -8.96 -2.51 -5.75
C VAL A 85 -9.96 -2.96 -6.80
N GLU A 86 -9.98 -4.26 -7.05
CA GLU A 86 -11.00 -4.86 -7.91
C GLU A 86 -12.29 -5.08 -7.11
N GLY A 87 -13.39 -4.48 -7.58
CA GLY A 87 -14.73 -4.66 -7.01
C GLY A 87 -15.21 -3.55 -6.06
N ALA A 88 -16.49 -3.21 -6.20
CA ALA A 88 -17.15 -2.14 -5.44
C ALA A 88 -17.22 -2.42 -3.91
N VAL A 89 -17.23 -3.70 -3.52
CA VAL A 89 -17.34 -4.13 -2.12
C VAL A 89 -16.04 -3.90 -1.36
N ALA A 90 -14.89 -4.26 -1.95
CA ALA A 90 -13.58 -4.00 -1.36
C ALA A 90 -13.29 -2.49 -1.27
N LYS A 91 -13.68 -1.70 -2.28
CA LYS A 91 -13.62 -0.23 -2.24
C LYS A 91 -14.46 0.36 -1.09
N MET A 92 -15.64 -0.20 -0.83
CA MET A 92 -16.51 0.28 0.26
C MET A 92 -15.94 -0.05 1.65
N GLN A 93 -15.27 -1.20 1.81
CA GLN A 93 -14.61 -1.58 3.07
C GLN A 93 -13.36 -0.73 3.34
N LEU A 94 -12.52 -0.51 2.33
CA LEU A 94 -11.31 0.31 2.45
C LEU A 94 -11.63 1.77 2.78
N LYS A 95 -12.67 2.35 2.17
CA LYS A 95 -13.14 3.71 2.52
C LYS A 95 -13.57 3.85 3.98
N ARG A 96 -14.02 2.77 4.65
CA ARG A 96 -14.37 2.80 6.08
C ARG A 96 -13.11 2.81 6.96
N THR A 97 -12.07 2.05 6.60
CA THR A 97 -10.80 1.99 7.33
C THR A 97 -9.95 3.25 7.12
N ALA A 98 -9.84 3.76 5.89
CA ALA A 98 -9.07 4.98 5.58
C ALA A 98 -9.62 6.24 6.28
N LYS A 99 -10.94 6.29 6.52
CA LYS A 99 -11.58 7.39 7.27
C LYS A 99 -11.25 7.37 8.77
N GLN A 100 -10.79 6.24 9.31
CA GLN A 100 -10.34 6.12 10.69
C GLN A 100 -8.86 6.47 10.87
N SER A 101 -8.03 6.31 9.83
CA SER A 101 -6.58 6.51 9.91
C SER A 101 -6.08 7.89 9.41
N ASN A 102 -6.99 8.83 9.12
CA ASN A 102 -6.67 10.18 8.59
C ASN A 102 -5.66 10.13 7.43
N HIS A 103 -5.85 9.20 6.50
CA HIS A 103 -4.92 8.93 5.39
C HIS A 103 -5.22 9.87 4.20
N SER A 104 -4.55 11.03 4.14
CA SER A 104 -4.75 12.02 3.07
C SER A 104 -4.07 11.67 1.75
N GLU A 105 -3.12 10.72 1.75
CA GLU A 105 -2.24 10.42 0.60
C GLU A 105 -2.52 9.05 -0.05
N GLU A 106 -3.72 8.52 0.12
CA GLU A 106 -4.17 7.25 -0.49
C GLU A 106 -5.04 7.53 -1.73
N TYR A 107 -4.64 6.99 -2.88
CA TYR A 107 -5.26 7.20 -4.19
C TYR A 107 -5.74 5.87 -4.76
N HIS A 108 -7.01 5.79 -5.17
CA HIS A 108 -7.62 4.52 -5.60
C HIS A 108 -7.70 4.44 -7.13
N PHE A 109 -7.28 3.31 -7.68
CA PHE A 109 -7.24 3.07 -9.13
C PHE A 109 -8.01 1.81 -9.51
N ASN A 110 -8.36 1.70 -10.79
CA ASN A 110 -9.04 0.52 -11.34
C ASN A 110 -8.07 -0.49 -11.96
N SER A 111 -6.83 -0.09 -12.22
CA SER A 111 -5.81 -0.95 -12.82
C SER A 111 -4.44 -0.70 -12.22
N TYR A 112 -3.60 -1.73 -12.29
CA TYR A 112 -2.18 -1.65 -11.93
C TYR A 112 -1.46 -0.57 -12.73
N ASP A 113 -1.71 -0.50 -14.04
CA ASP A 113 -1.01 0.43 -14.93
C ASP A 113 -1.30 1.89 -14.58
N GLU A 114 -2.57 2.24 -14.29
CA GLU A 114 -2.95 3.59 -13.85
C GLU A 114 -2.26 3.97 -12.52
N ALA A 115 -2.29 3.06 -11.54
CA ALA A 115 -1.66 3.27 -10.25
C ALA A 115 -0.14 3.45 -10.37
N PHE A 116 0.50 2.61 -11.19
CA PHE A 116 1.94 2.66 -11.38
C PHE A 116 2.38 3.91 -12.14
N HIS A 117 1.63 4.32 -13.17
CA HIS A 117 1.87 5.58 -13.87
C HIS A 117 1.76 6.79 -12.94
N PHE A 118 0.72 6.85 -12.11
CA PHE A 118 0.56 7.92 -11.12
C PHE A 118 1.76 8.05 -10.16
N LEU A 119 2.32 6.93 -9.72
CA LEU A 119 3.51 6.94 -8.85
C LEU A 119 4.78 7.35 -9.59
N LYS A 120 4.94 6.92 -10.85
CA LYS A 120 6.12 7.27 -11.67
C LYS A 120 6.19 8.73 -12.05
N ASP A 121 5.03 9.36 -12.25
CA ASP A 121 4.92 10.77 -12.63
C ASP A 121 5.18 11.69 -11.43
N GLU A 122 6.43 11.73 -10.96
CA GLU A 122 6.96 12.92 -10.30
C GLU A 122 7.32 13.96 -11.39
N ALA A 123 6.51 15.03 -11.47
CA ALA A 123 6.73 16.32 -12.14
C ALA A 123 6.35 16.47 -13.63
N LYS A 124 5.20 17.15 -13.87
CA LYS A 124 5.14 18.49 -14.49
C LYS A 124 3.90 19.26 -14.01
N VAL A 125 3.97 19.88 -12.84
CA VAL A 125 3.27 21.17 -12.67
C VAL A 125 4.28 22.20 -13.13
N HIS A 126 4.18 22.61 -14.39
CA HIS A 126 4.81 23.86 -14.81
C HIS A 126 4.04 24.98 -14.10
N ILE A 127 4.80 25.75 -13.32
CA ILE A 127 4.39 27.03 -12.74
C ILE A 127 4.02 27.98 -13.89
#